data_AF-A0A7V8W5L8-F1
#
_entry.id   AF-A0A7V8W5L8-F1
#
_cell.length_a   1.000
_cell.length_b   1.000
_cell.length_c   1.000
_cell.angle_alpha   90.00
_cell.angle_beta   90.00
_cell.angle_gamma   90.00
#
_symmetry.space_group_name_H-M   'P 1'
#
loop_
_entity.id
_entity.type
_entity.pdbx_description
1 polymer ?
#
loop_
_entity_poly.entity_id
_entity_poly.type
_entity_poly.pdbx_seq_one_letter_code
_entity_poly.pdbx_strand_id
1 'polypeptide(L)'
;MQDPSALFESLHPLEIKVLTALGSHQAQSQSPLREEPLTHATALEPSQISMAIGWLLAKSLIRVEQELFHTSVSLTDVGKHYFEKYAPIERILSILKQVQQTEKRLTIHDIQTSEGLEPTEMSSAIGTLKKEGAVRIVSGGFVEATGEASRTAESLRTLLQQLHGTTRDLSTFPEPMRTVIKQHAVKRGNTREPFRLDDRPDRAYVLTPDGEAIQALLKEGVAEEVS
;
A
#
# COMPACT_ATOMS: atom_id res chain seq x y z
N MET A 1 -11.29 -18.98 -34.88
CA MET A 1 -11.93 -17.68 -35.09
C MET A 1 -13.39 -17.85 -34.72
N GLN A 2 -13.82 -17.22 -33.62
CA GLN A 2 -15.26 -17.14 -33.30
C GLN A 2 -15.90 -16.14 -34.27
N ASP A 3 -17.17 -16.34 -34.59
CA ASP A 3 -17.95 -15.40 -35.40
C ASP A 3 -18.13 -14.08 -34.61
N PRO A 4 -17.64 -12.94 -35.11
CA PRO A 4 -17.70 -11.66 -34.40
C PRO A 4 -19.14 -11.23 -34.08
N SER A 5 -20.13 -11.63 -34.88
CA SER A 5 -21.55 -11.33 -34.66
C SER A 5 -22.12 -12.09 -33.45
N ALA A 6 -21.76 -13.37 -33.30
CA ALA A 6 -22.18 -14.17 -32.13
C ALA A 6 -21.51 -13.69 -30.83
N LEU A 7 -20.27 -13.18 -30.93
CA LEU A 7 -19.56 -12.62 -29.79
C LEU A 7 -20.17 -11.27 -29.37
N PHE A 8 -20.59 -10.44 -30.33
CA PHE A 8 -21.31 -9.19 -30.11
C PHE A 8 -22.63 -9.39 -29.34
N GLU A 9 -23.47 -10.34 -29.77
CA GLU A 9 -24.75 -10.64 -29.10
C GLU A 9 -24.58 -11.17 -27.67
N SER A 10 -23.39 -11.68 -27.35
CA SER A 10 -23.06 -12.23 -26.03
C SER A 10 -22.47 -11.21 -25.04
N LEU A 11 -22.36 -9.92 -25.43
CA LEU A 11 -21.78 -8.89 -24.58
C LEU A 11 -22.79 -8.37 -23.55
N HIS A 12 -22.35 -8.29 -22.31
CA HIS A 12 -23.10 -7.66 -21.24
C HIS A 12 -23.10 -6.12 -21.42
N PRO A 13 -24.16 -5.40 -20.98
CA PRO A 13 -24.19 -3.93 -21.07
C PRO A 13 -22.99 -3.20 -20.45
N LEU A 14 -22.38 -3.78 -19.42
CA LEU A 14 -21.15 -3.24 -18.81
C LEU A 14 -19.94 -3.39 -19.74
N GLU A 15 -19.82 -4.53 -20.44
CA GLU A 15 -18.76 -4.77 -21.42
C GLU A 15 -18.86 -3.78 -22.59
N ILE A 16 -20.08 -3.55 -23.08
CA ILE A 16 -20.35 -2.58 -24.15
C ILE A 16 -19.89 -1.17 -23.75
N LYS A 17 -20.25 -0.72 -22.54
CA LYS A 17 -19.83 0.60 -22.03
C LYS A 17 -18.31 0.73 -21.95
N VAL A 18 -17.62 -0.28 -21.42
CA VAL A 18 -16.16 -0.27 -21.29
C VAL A 18 -15.46 -0.35 -22.66
N LEU A 19 -15.91 -1.20 -23.57
CA LEU A 19 -15.39 -1.28 -24.95
C LEU A 19 -15.58 0.03 -25.72
N THR A 20 -16.75 0.66 -25.55
CA THR A 20 -17.06 1.95 -26.18
C THR A 20 -16.12 3.04 -25.67
N ALA A 21 -15.89 3.10 -24.35
CA ALA A 21 -14.96 4.05 -23.74
C ALA A 21 -13.51 3.81 -24.19
N LEU A 22 -13.05 2.55 -24.22
CA LEU A 22 -11.72 2.18 -24.70
C LEU A 22 -11.51 2.55 -26.17
N GLY A 23 -12.44 2.21 -27.05
CA GLY A 23 -12.32 2.53 -28.47
C GLY A 23 -12.45 4.03 -28.76
N SER A 24 -13.23 4.77 -27.96
CA SER A 24 -13.29 6.24 -28.05
C SER A 24 -11.95 6.86 -27.63
N HIS A 25 -11.33 6.35 -26.56
CA HIS A 25 -10.02 6.81 -26.13
C HIS A 25 -8.93 6.47 -27.15
N GLN A 26 -8.90 5.25 -27.68
CA GLN A 26 -7.90 4.80 -28.65
C GLN A 26 -7.95 5.61 -29.96
N ALA A 27 -9.14 6.10 -30.35
CA ALA A 27 -9.31 7.00 -31.49
C ALA A 27 -8.73 8.41 -31.24
N GLN A 28 -8.65 8.85 -29.97
CA GLN A 28 -8.16 10.17 -29.57
C GLN A 28 -6.68 10.16 -29.15
N SER A 29 -6.20 9.03 -28.62
CA SER A 29 -4.87 8.86 -28.06
C SER A 29 -4.39 7.42 -28.26
N GLN A 30 -3.12 7.24 -28.61
CA GLN A 30 -2.49 5.92 -28.67
C GLN A 30 -2.03 5.40 -27.29
N SER A 31 -2.34 6.12 -26.21
CA SER A 31 -1.96 5.69 -24.86
C SER A 31 -2.93 4.65 -24.30
N PRO A 32 -2.45 3.65 -23.55
CA PRO A 32 -3.32 2.67 -22.92
C PRO A 32 -4.14 3.32 -21.78
N LEU A 33 -5.38 2.87 -21.57
CA LEU A 33 -6.30 3.48 -20.61
C LEU A 33 -6.34 2.69 -19.29
N ARG A 34 -6.22 3.38 -18.16
CA ARG A 34 -6.29 2.79 -16.81
C ARG A 34 -7.72 2.73 -16.27
N GLU A 35 -7.94 1.97 -15.19
CA GLU A 35 -9.26 1.77 -14.59
C GLU A 35 -9.91 3.07 -14.08
N GLU A 36 -9.13 3.97 -13.47
CA GLU A 36 -9.68 5.22 -12.92
C GLU A 36 -10.19 6.18 -14.03
N PRO A 37 -9.48 6.42 -15.14
CA PRO A 37 -10.08 7.09 -16.29
C PRO A 37 -11.32 6.38 -16.86
N LEU A 38 -11.38 5.04 -16.83
CA LEU A 38 -12.54 4.27 -17.30
C LEU A 38 -13.78 4.45 -16.42
N THR A 39 -13.63 4.51 -15.10
CA THR A 39 -14.77 4.80 -14.20
C THR A 39 -15.37 6.16 -14.52
N HIS A 40 -14.54 7.18 -14.72
CA HIS A 40 -14.99 8.53 -15.09
C HIS A 40 -15.66 8.56 -16.47
N ALA A 41 -15.10 7.88 -17.47
CA ALA A 41 -15.63 7.88 -18.83
C ALA A 41 -16.95 7.12 -18.99
N THR A 42 -17.20 6.13 -18.14
CA THR A 42 -18.39 5.25 -18.23
C THR A 42 -19.46 5.54 -17.18
N ALA A 43 -19.14 6.34 -16.17
CA ALA A 43 -19.95 6.56 -14.97
C ALA A 43 -20.38 5.23 -14.28
N LEU A 44 -19.53 4.21 -14.39
CA LEU A 44 -19.74 2.92 -13.73
C LEU A 44 -19.03 2.89 -12.37
N GLU A 45 -19.62 2.16 -11.43
CA GLU A 45 -18.99 1.91 -10.13
C GLU A 45 -17.71 1.08 -10.31
N PRO A 46 -16.68 1.24 -9.44
CA PRO A 46 -15.43 0.50 -9.55
C PRO A 46 -15.60 -1.02 -9.65
N SER A 47 -16.55 -1.59 -8.89
CA SER A 47 -16.86 -3.02 -8.94
C SER A 47 -17.42 -3.47 -10.30
N GLN A 48 -18.22 -2.63 -10.95
CA GLN A 48 -18.78 -2.90 -12.27
C GLN A 48 -17.70 -2.82 -13.36
N ILE A 49 -16.75 -1.87 -13.23
CA ILE A 49 -15.57 -1.79 -14.10
C ILE A 49 -14.73 -3.05 -13.97
N SER A 50 -14.38 -3.47 -12.75
CA SER A 50 -13.56 -4.67 -12.56
C SER A 50 -14.24 -5.93 -13.10
N MET A 51 -15.57 -6.05 -12.97
CA MET A 51 -16.34 -7.15 -13.57
C MET A 51 -16.27 -7.12 -15.10
N ALA A 52 -16.54 -5.97 -15.72
CA ALA A 52 -16.52 -5.81 -17.17
C ALA A 52 -15.13 -6.09 -17.75
N ILE A 53 -14.07 -5.55 -17.15
CA ILE A 53 -12.69 -5.83 -17.52
C ILE A 53 -12.38 -7.33 -17.42
N GLY A 54 -12.81 -7.99 -16.35
CA GLY A 54 -12.63 -9.43 -16.17
C GLY A 54 -13.27 -10.25 -17.29
N TRP A 55 -14.50 -9.91 -17.69
CA TRP A 55 -15.18 -10.58 -18.81
C TRP A 55 -14.54 -10.29 -20.17
N LEU A 56 -14.17 -9.04 -20.43
CA LEU A 56 -13.51 -8.64 -21.67
C LEU A 56 -12.14 -9.30 -21.84
N LEU A 57 -11.36 -9.43 -20.76
CA LEU A 57 -10.11 -10.18 -20.75
C LEU A 57 -10.36 -11.67 -21.04
N ALA A 58 -11.37 -12.27 -20.40
CA ALA A 58 -11.72 -13.68 -20.63
C ALA A 58 -12.16 -13.95 -22.08
N LYS A 59 -12.86 -12.99 -22.70
CA LYS A 59 -13.23 -13.02 -24.12
C LYS A 59 -12.10 -12.60 -25.07
N SER A 60 -10.92 -12.25 -24.55
CA SER A 60 -9.76 -11.77 -25.33
C SER A 60 -10.03 -10.53 -26.18
N LEU A 61 -10.99 -9.69 -25.77
CA LEU A 61 -11.36 -8.45 -26.46
C LEU A 61 -10.49 -7.26 -26.05
N ILE A 62 -9.88 -7.35 -24.87
CA ILE A 62 -8.89 -6.40 -24.38
C ILE A 62 -7.66 -7.16 -23.89
N ARG A 63 -6.53 -6.46 -23.80
CA ARG A 63 -5.31 -6.98 -23.17
C ARG A 63 -4.73 -5.94 -22.21
N VAL A 64 -3.94 -6.42 -21.26
CA VAL A 64 -3.11 -5.56 -20.40
C VAL A 64 -1.87 -5.17 -21.20
N GLU A 65 -1.70 -3.87 -21.46
CA GLU A 65 -0.52 -3.32 -22.15
C GLU A 65 0.56 -2.92 -21.14
N GLN A 66 0.13 -2.41 -19.98
CA GLN A 66 1.03 -2.00 -18.91
C GLN A 66 0.44 -2.39 -17.55
N GLU A 67 1.29 -2.85 -16.64
CA GLU A 67 0.94 -3.11 -15.25
C GLU A 67 1.93 -2.38 -14.34
N LEU A 68 1.42 -1.48 -13.51
CA LEU A 68 2.17 -0.82 -12.43
C LEU A 68 1.65 -1.33 -11.08
N PHE A 69 2.46 -1.20 -10.03
CA PHE A 69 2.05 -1.52 -8.67
C PHE A 69 2.10 -0.26 -7.82
N HIS A 70 0.96 0.08 -7.22
CA HIS A 70 0.90 1.10 -6.18
C HIS A 70 0.89 0.42 -4.82
N THR A 71 1.89 0.72 -4.01
CA THR A 71 1.97 0.21 -2.64
C THR A 71 1.31 1.20 -1.71
N SER A 72 0.14 0.85 -1.19
CA SER A 72 -0.49 1.62 -0.13
C SER A 72 0.01 1.20 1.25
N VAL A 73 0.09 2.17 2.16
CA VAL A 73 0.54 2.00 3.54
C VAL A 73 -0.59 2.37 4.49
N SER A 74 -0.84 1.53 5.48
CA SER A 74 -1.81 1.77 6.55
C SER A 74 -1.30 1.27 7.91
N LEU A 75 -1.92 1.73 8.99
CA LEU A 75 -1.64 1.20 10.33
C LEU A 75 -2.34 -0.15 10.56
N THR A 76 -1.60 -1.10 11.13
CA THR A 76 -2.19 -2.30 11.73
C THR A 76 -2.80 -1.96 13.09
N ASP A 77 -3.46 -2.92 13.74
CA ASP A 77 -3.93 -2.73 15.12
C ASP A 77 -2.75 -2.55 16.10
N VAL A 78 -1.59 -3.15 15.82
CA VAL A 78 -0.34 -2.86 16.55
C VAL A 78 0.11 -1.42 16.33
N GLY A 79 0.02 -0.92 15.09
CA GLY A 79 0.34 0.47 14.77
C GLY A 79 -0.57 1.45 15.51
N LYS A 80 -1.87 1.18 15.56
CA LYS A 80 -2.83 1.97 16.37
C LYS A 80 -2.47 1.94 17.85
N HIS A 81 -2.11 0.77 18.38
CA HIS A 81 -1.66 0.65 19.76
C HIS A 81 -0.39 1.46 20.04
N TYR A 82 0.59 1.45 19.14
CA TYR A 82 1.82 2.24 19.27
C TYR A 82 1.56 3.74 19.13
N PHE A 83 0.56 4.14 18.35
CA PHE A 83 0.11 5.52 18.30
C PHE A 83 -0.40 5.98 19.68
N GLU A 84 -1.25 5.17 20.33
CA GLU A 84 -1.84 5.44 21.64
C GLU A 84 -0.85 5.35 22.82
N LYS A 85 -0.04 4.27 22.86
CA LYS A 85 0.82 3.92 24.02
C LYS A 85 2.31 4.15 23.82
N TYR A 86 2.68 4.79 22.72
CA TYR A 86 4.05 4.89 22.24
C TYR A 86 4.66 3.57 21.74
N ALA A 87 5.51 3.65 20.72
CA ALA A 87 6.20 2.47 20.20
C ALA A 87 7.26 1.98 21.22
N PRO A 88 7.60 0.68 21.24
CA PRO A 88 8.60 0.13 22.16
C PRO A 88 9.91 0.92 22.18
N ILE A 89 10.40 1.34 21.00
CA ILE A 89 11.63 2.12 20.87
C ILE A 89 11.56 3.48 21.59
N GLU A 90 10.40 4.14 21.61
CA GLU A 90 10.18 5.41 22.28
C GLU A 90 10.02 5.21 23.80
N ARG A 91 9.31 4.16 24.20
CA ARG A 91 9.10 3.80 25.61
C ARG A 91 10.42 3.50 26.31
N ILE A 92 11.28 2.71 25.66
CA ILE A 92 12.64 2.39 26.14
C ILE A 92 13.47 3.67 26.31
N LEU A 93 13.52 4.54 25.30
CA LEU A 93 14.26 5.80 25.40
C LEU A 93 13.75 6.69 26.52
N SER A 94 12.42 6.77 26.69
CA SER A 94 11.79 7.61 27.72
C SER A 94 12.17 7.15 29.13
N ILE A 95 12.12 5.85 29.40
CA ILE A 95 12.55 5.30 30.69
C ILE A 95 14.03 5.51 30.94
N LEU A 96 14.88 5.25 29.94
CA LEU A 96 16.32 5.40 30.10
C LEU A 96 16.68 6.86 30.41
N LYS A 97 15.99 7.83 29.78
CA LYS A 97 16.16 9.27 30.08
C LYS A 97 15.68 9.61 31.49
N GLN A 98 14.54 9.07 31.94
CA GLN A 98 14.04 9.29 33.30
C GLN A 98 15.00 8.71 34.36
N VAL A 99 15.48 7.50 34.13
CA VAL A 99 16.38 6.81 35.06
C VAL A 99 17.76 7.44 35.08
N GLN A 100 18.23 8.03 33.97
CA GLN A 100 19.50 8.78 33.94
C GLN A 100 19.50 10.00 34.87
N GLN A 101 18.33 10.54 35.23
CA GLN A 101 18.19 11.60 36.24
C GLN A 101 18.23 11.06 37.67
N THR A 102 18.25 9.74 37.83
CA THR A 102 18.34 9.03 39.11
C THR A 102 19.64 8.24 39.18
N GLU A 103 20.11 7.87 40.37
CA GLU A 103 21.30 6.98 40.48
C GLU A 103 20.98 5.50 40.14
N LYS A 104 19.77 5.21 39.67
CA LYS A 104 19.33 3.86 39.30
C LYS A 104 19.90 3.47 37.94
N ARG A 105 20.24 2.18 37.77
CA ARG A 105 20.63 1.58 36.49
C ARG A 105 19.65 0.47 36.14
N LEU A 106 19.37 0.29 34.85
CA LEU A 106 18.47 -0.75 34.35
C LEU A 106 19.19 -1.68 33.39
N THR A 107 18.93 -2.98 33.53
CA THR A 107 19.30 -3.99 32.55
C THR A 107 18.22 -4.12 31.46
N ILE A 108 18.52 -4.87 30.39
CA ILE A 108 17.50 -5.21 29.38
C ILE A 108 16.30 -5.92 30.02
N HIS A 109 16.54 -6.83 30.96
CA HIS A 109 15.48 -7.57 31.64
C HIS A 109 14.58 -6.65 32.49
N ASP A 110 15.18 -5.67 33.18
CA ASP A 110 14.43 -4.72 33.99
C ASP A 110 13.47 -3.89 33.14
N ILE A 111 13.95 -3.37 32.01
CA ILE A 111 13.15 -2.57 31.08
C ILE A 111 12.04 -3.43 30.46
N GLN A 112 12.38 -4.66 30.05
CA GLN A 112 11.41 -5.57 29.47
C GLN A 112 10.25 -5.87 30.44
N THR A 113 10.57 -6.11 31.70
CA THR A 113 9.57 -6.42 32.74
C THR A 113 8.76 -5.19 33.12
N SER A 114 9.39 -4.02 33.26
CA SER A 114 8.67 -2.78 33.62
C SER A 114 7.69 -2.35 32.52
N GLU A 115 8.07 -2.51 31.26
CA GLU A 115 7.26 -2.09 30.13
C GLU A 115 6.35 -3.19 29.56
N GLY A 116 6.49 -4.43 30.04
CA GLY A 116 5.74 -5.57 29.50
C GLY A 116 5.99 -5.77 28.00
N LEU A 117 7.21 -5.53 27.54
CA LEU A 117 7.59 -5.69 26.13
C LEU A 117 7.89 -7.16 25.82
N GLU A 118 7.52 -7.58 24.62
CA GLU A 118 7.92 -8.90 24.14
C GLU A 118 9.45 -8.96 23.92
N PRO A 119 10.09 -10.13 24.11
CA PRO A 119 11.55 -10.27 23.93
C PRO A 119 12.03 -9.80 22.55
N THR A 120 11.23 -10.03 21.51
CA THR A 120 11.54 -9.65 20.13
C THR A 120 11.45 -8.14 19.91
N GLU A 121 10.42 -7.48 20.45
CA GLU A 121 10.27 -6.02 20.42
C GLU A 121 11.42 -5.35 21.16
N MET A 122 11.76 -5.86 22.36
CA MET A 122 12.85 -5.35 23.17
C MET A 122 14.20 -5.46 22.45
N SER A 123 14.51 -6.65 21.93
CA SER A 123 15.78 -6.90 21.24
C SER A 123 15.93 -6.06 19.96
N SER A 124 14.84 -5.94 19.18
CA SER A 124 14.81 -5.13 17.95
C SER A 124 15.00 -3.65 18.25
N ALA A 125 14.29 -3.12 19.25
CA ALA A 125 14.38 -1.72 19.64
C ALA A 125 15.77 -1.37 20.20
N ILE A 126 16.32 -2.16 21.13
CA ILE A 126 17.68 -1.95 21.67
C ILE A 126 18.73 -2.06 20.56
N GLY A 127 18.59 -3.05 19.67
CA GLY A 127 19.50 -3.21 18.54
C GLY A 127 19.53 -1.97 17.62
N THR A 128 18.36 -1.40 17.35
CA THR A 128 18.22 -0.17 16.54
C THR A 128 18.81 1.03 17.26
N LEU A 129 18.43 1.26 18.51
CA LEU A 129 18.94 2.37 19.31
C LEU A 129 20.46 2.32 19.49
N LYS A 130 21.03 1.12 19.66
CA LYS A 130 22.48 0.93 19.76
C LYS A 130 23.19 1.26 18.45
N LYS A 131 22.63 0.84 17.30
CA LYS A 131 23.18 1.18 15.98
C LYS A 131 23.14 2.68 15.70
N GLU A 132 22.11 3.36 16.20
CA GLU A 132 21.96 4.80 16.07
C GLU A 132 22.73 5.61 17.10
N GLY A 133 23.43 4.96 18.05
CA GLY A 133 24.19 5.65 19.10
C GLY A 133 23.36 6.20 20.25
N ALA A 134 22.02 6.12 20.18
CA ALA A 134 21.10 6.63 21.19
C ALA A 134 21.19 5.90 22.55
N VAL A 135 21.62 4.64 22.55
CA VAL A 135 21.88 3.86 23.77
C VAL A 135 23.18 3.09 23.67
N ARG A 136 23.76 2.77 24.83
CA ARG A 136 24.91 1.87 24.96
C ARG A 136 24.67 0.83 26.05
N ILE A 137 25.32 -0.31 25.92
CA ILE A 137 25.33 -1.35 26.95
C ILE A 137 26.70 -1.30 27.63
N VAL A 138 26.72 -1.11 28.95
CA VAL A 138 27.94 -1.01 29.76
C VAL A 138 28.18 -2.29 30.58
N SER A 139 29.31 -2.36 31.28
CA SER A 139 29.68 -3.49 32.14
C SER A 139 28.55 -3.85 33.11
N GLY A 140 28.29 -5.15 33.27
CA GLY A 140 27.16 -5.64 34.06
C GLY A 140 25.84 -5.73 33.28
N GLY A 141 25.82 -5.41 31.98
CA GLY A 141 24.64 -5.55 31.13
C GLY A 141 23.61 -4.42 31.30
N PHE A 142 24.02 -3.32 31.93
CA PHE A 142 23.18 -2.14 32.09
C PHE A 142 23.08 -1.37 30.76
N VAL A 143 21.90 -0.81 30.50
CA VAL A 143 21.63 0.01 29.34
C VAL A 143 21.59 1.47 29.77
N GLU A 144 22.31 2.33 29.06
CA GLU A 144 22.38 3.77 29.34
C GLU A 144 22.00 4.55 28.07
N ALA A 145 21.19 5.60 28.22
CA ALA A 145 20.99 6.59 27.17
C ALA A 145 22.24 7.47 27.03
N THR A 146 22.65 7.75 25.79
CA THR A 146 23.82 8.58 25.50
C THR A 146 23.49 10.07 25.40
N GLY A 147 22.20 10.40 25.30
CA GLY A 147 21.70 11.74 24.99
C GLY A 147 21.49 11.98 23.50
N GLU A 148 21.97 11.09 22.63
CA GLU A 148 21.72 11.16 21.18
C GLU A 148 20.26 10.81 20.86
N ALA A 149 19.72 11.45 19.83
CA ALA A 149 18.38 11.20 19.33
C ALA A 149 18.33 9.93 18.46
N SER A 150 17.19 9.25 18.46
CA SER A 150 16.93 8.13 17.57
C SER A 150 16.09 8.59 16.38
N ARG A 151 16.70 8.62 15.19
CA ARG A 151 16.01 8.98 13.94
C ARG A 151 14.89 8.00 13.62
N THR A 152 15.07 6.72 13.95
CA THR A 152 14.00 5.72 13.79
C THR A 152 12.83 5.99 14.72
N ALA A 153 13.07 6.32 15.99
CA ALA A 153 11.99 6.64 16.93
C ALA A 153 11.19 7.88 16.50
N GLU A 154 11.89 8.94 16.07
CA GLU A 154 11.26 10.17 15.56
C GLU A 154 10.46 9.93 14.27
N SER A 155 11.03 9.16 13.35
CA SER A 155 10.36 8.79 12.10
C SER A 155 9.12 7.95 12.37
N LEU A 156 9.21 6.95 13.27
CA LEU A 156 8.06 6.13 13.66
C LEU A 156 6.94 6.98 14.26
N ARG A 157 7.24 7.88 15.20
CA ARG A 157 6.25 8.79 15.78
C ARG A 157 5.54 9.62 14.71
N THR A 158 6.31 10.20 13.79
CA THR A 158 5.78 11.02 12.70
C THR A 158 4.91 10.19 11.75
N LEU A 159 5.35 8.99 11.38
CA LEU A 159 4.62 8.08 10.50
C LEU A 159 3.31 7.60 11.13
N LEU A 160 3.34 7.23 12.41
CA LEU A 160 2.14 6.84 13.16
C LEU A 160 1.11 7.97 13.18
N GLN A 161 1.54 9.23 13.36
CA GLN A 161 0.65 10.39 13.29
C GLN A 161 0.09 10.61 11.87
N GLN A 162 0.93 10.52 10.84
CA GLN A 162 0.52 10.75 9.46
C GLN A 162 -0.43 9.67 8.91
N LEU A 163 -0.36 8.44 9.43
CA LEU A 163 -1.17 7.31 8.99
C LEU A 163 -2.34 7.00 9.94
N HIS A 164 -2.50 7.75 11.04
CA HIS A 164 -3.60 7.52 11.97
C HIS A 164 -4.95 7.78 11.30
N GLY A 165 -5.78 6.74 11.19
CA GLY A 165 -7.10 6.81 10.58
C GLY A 165 -7.11 6.98 9.05
N THR A 166 -5.96 6.90 8.37
CA THR A 166 -5.86 7.08 6.92
C THR A 166 -4.95 6.06 6.26
N THR A 167 -5.10 5.91 4.94
CA THR A 167 -4.22 5.10 4.08
C THR A 167 -3.56 6.04 3.08
N ARG A 168 -2.26 5.85 2.82
CA ARG A 168 -1.50 6.70 1.90
C ARG A 168 -0.62 5.87 0.98
N ASP A 169 -0.35 6.39 -0.22
CA ASP A 169 0.61 5.78 -1.12
C ASP A 169 2.04 5.94 -0.56
N LEU A 170 2.78 4.82 -0.51
CA LEU A 170 4.17 4.75 -0.08
C LEU A 170 5.07 5.71 -0.87
N SER A 171 4.76 5.93 -2.15
CA SER A 171 5.52 6.81 -3.04
C SER A 171 5.55 8.26 -2.54
N THR A 172 4.52 8.68 -1.78
CA THR A 172 4.34 10.05 -1.27
C THR A 172 5.24 10.39 -0.07
N PHE A 173 5.89 9.38 0.52
CA PHE A 173 6.82 9.57 1.63
C PHE A 173 8.26 9.76 1.13
N PRO A 174 9.08 10.59 1.80
CA PRO A 174 10.49 10.72 1.48
C PRO A 174 11.26 9.43 1.77
N GLU A 175 12.38 9.20 1.08
CA GLU A 175 13.13 7.92 1.13
C GLU A 175 13.49 7.42 2.55
N PRO A 176 13.93 8.28 3.50
CA PRO A 176 14.20 7.84 4.86
C PRO A 176 12.95 7.27 5.56
N MET A 177 11.79 7.89 5.35
CA MET A 177 10.51 7.42 5.90
C MET A 177 10.04 6.13 5.23
N ARG A 178 10.21 6.00 3.90
CA ARG A 178 9.90 4.76 3.17
C ARG A 178 10.72 3.59 3.71
N THR A 179 11.98 3.82 4.07
CA THR A 179 12.85 2.80 4.65
C THR A 179 12.31 2.32 5.99
N VAL A 180 11.94 3.24 6.89
CA VAL A 180 11.35 2.90 8.20
C VAL A 180 10.03 2.14 8.05
N ILE A 181 9.15 2.59 7.15
CA ILE A 181 7.89 1.88 6.85
C ILE A 181 8.19 0.43 6.44
N LYS A 182 9.06 0.22 5.44
CA LYS A 182 9.40 -1.13 4.94
C LYS A 182 10.06 -2.01 6.00
N GLN A 183 10.88 -1.43 6.87
CA GLN A 183 11.54 -2.16 7.96
C GLN A 183 10.53 -2.65 8.99
N HIS A 184 9.55 -1.81 9.33
CA HIS A 184 8.50 -2.04 10.33
C HIS A 184 7.14 -2.39 9.69
N ALA A 185 7.17 -2.99 8.50
CA ALA A 185 5.99 -3.52 7.86
C ALA A 185 5.79 -5.00 8.23
N VAL A 186 4.53 -5.43 8.30
CA VAL A 186 4.15 -6.84 8.43
C VAL A 186 4.84 -7.66 7.34
N LYS A 187 5.52 -8.73 7.74
CA LYS A 187 6.21 -9.67 6.86
C LYS A 187 5.59 -11.05 7.00
N ARG A 188 5.84 -11.93 6.02
CA ARG A 188 5.44 -13.35 6.13
C ARG A 188 5.99 -13.93 7.44
N GLY A 189 5.09 -14.35 8.33
CA GLY A 189 5.42 -14.90 9.65
C GLY A 189 5.58 -13.89 10.80
N ASN A 190 5.59 -12.58 10.54
CA ASN A 190 5.55 -11.55 11.58
C ASN A 190 4.42 -10.56 11.32
N THR A 191 3.28 -10.79 11.99
CA THR A 191 2.07 -9.98 11.92
C THR A 191 2.01 -8.87 12.97
N ARG A 192 3.01 -8.78 13.86
CA ARG A 192 3.05 -7.83 14.98
C ARG A 192 3.85 -6.56 14.67
N GLU A 193 3.74 -6.06 13.44
CA GLU A 193 4.42 -4.84 13.00
C GLU A 193 3.41 -3.70 12.80
N PRO A 194 3.82 -2.44 13.00
CA PRO A 194 2.90 -1.31 13.02
C PRO A 194 2.34 -0.95 11.63
N PHE A 195 3.06 -1.26 10.55
CA PHE A 195 2.65 -0.91 9.19
C PHE A 195 2.20 -2.12 8.39
N ARG A 196 1.16 -1.92 7.58
CA ARG A 196 0.74 -2.86 6.53
C ARG A 196 1.03 -2.22 5.17
N LEU A 197 1.59 -3.03 4.28
CA LEU A 197 1.78 -2.69 2.88
C LEU A 197 0.80 -3.52 2.06
N ASP A 198 -0.03 -2.84 1.29
CA ASP A 198 -0.98 -3.47 0.37
C ASP A 198 -0.68 -2.99 -1.05
N ASP A 199 -0.16 -3.91 -1.87
CA ASP A 199 0.10 -3.67 -3.28
C ASP A 199 -1.20 -3.80 -4.08
N ARG A 200 -1.52 -2.78 -4.87
CA ARG A 200 -2.61 -2.83 -5.84
C ARG A 200 -2.04 -2.70 -7.25
N PRO A 201 -2.30 -3.67 -8.14
CA PRO A 201 -1.97 -3.49 -9.53
C PRO A 201 -2.84 -2.38 -10.11
N ASP A 202 -2.24 -1.53 -10.91
CA ASP A 202 -2.88 -0.51 -11.71
C ASP A 202 -2.51 -0.78 -13.16
N ARG A 203 -3.51 -1.32 -13.88
CA ARG A 203 -3.36 -1.89 -15.22
C ARG A 203 -3.91 -0.91 -16.24
N ALA A 204 -3.18 -0.80 -17.34
CA ALA A 204 -3.61 -0.07 -18.51
C ALA A 204 -3.99 -1.05 -19.62
N TYR A 205 -5.14 -0.79 -20.24
CA TYR A 205 -5.80 -1.68 -21.18
C TYR A 205 -5.87 -1.08 -22.57
N VAL A 206 -5.83 -1.95 -23.56
CA VAL A 206 -6.02 -1.63 -24.98
C VAL A 206 -6.90 -2.69 -25.63
N LEU A 207 -7.56 -2.32 -26.72
CA LEU A 207 -8.33 -3.27 -27.52
C LEU A 207 -7.38 -4.25 -28.21
N THR A 208 -7.83 -5.50 -28.35
CA THR A 208 -7.22 -6.46 -29.29
C THR A 208 -7.81 -6.24 -30.69
N PRO A 209 -7.24 -6.82 -31.76
CA PRO A 209 -7.86 -6.75 -33.09
C PRO A 209 -9.34 -7.21 -33.10
N ASP A 210 -9.66 -8.26 -32.33
CA ASP A 210 -11.04 -8.74 -32.18
C ASP A 210 -11.92 -7.73 -31.41
N GLY A 211 -11.36 -7.09 -30.38
CA GLY A 211 -12.03 -6.01 -29.65
C GLY A 211 -12.30 -4.78 -30.51
N GLU A 212 -11.36 -4.41 -31.39
CA GLU A 212 -11.53 -3.31 -32.35
C GLU A 212 -12.64 -3.62 -33.36
N ALA A 213 -12.67 -4.85 -33.90
CA ALA A 213 -13.71 -5.28 -34.83
C ALA A 213 -15.11 -5.20 -34.20
N ILE A 214 -15.26 -5.67 -32.96
CA ILE A 214 -16.53 -5.56 -32.20
C ILE A 214 -16.88 -4.10 -31.90
N GLN A 215 -15.90 -3.28 -31.56
CA GLN A 215 -16.12 -1.87 -31.27
C GLN A 215 -16.62 -1.10 -32.51
N ALA A 216 -16.13 -1.47 -33.70
CA ALA A 216 -16.63 -0.92 -34.96
C ALA A 216 -18.10 -1.29 -35.19
N LEU A 217 -18.47 -2.55 -34.98
CA LEU A 217 -19.87 -3.01 -35.08
C LEU A 217 -20.80 -2.28 -34.09
N LEU A 218 -20.33 -2.01 -32.87
CA LEU A 218 -21.07 -1.23 -31.88
C LEU A 218 -21.37 0.20 -32.36
N LYS A 219 -20.44 0.83 -33.08
CA LYS A 219 -20.66 2.18 -33.65
C LYS A 219 -21.70 2.16 -34.76
N GLU A 220 -21.66 1.13 -35.60
CA GLU A 220 -22.57 0.98 -36.74
C GLU A 220 -24.01 0.70 -36.28
N GLY A 221 -24.21 -0.22 -35.33
CA GLY A 221 -25.54 -0.53 -34.79
C GLY A 221 -26.20 0.63 -34.04
N VAL A 222 -25.42 1.49 -33.36
CA VAL A 222 -25.94 2.70 -32.70
C VAL A 222 -26.31 3.79 -33.71
N ALA A 223 -25.67 3.83 -34.89
CA ALA A 223 -26.00 4.80 -35.93
C ALA A 223 -27.32 4.47 -36.66
N GLU A 224 -27.67 3.18 -36.77
CA GLU A 224 -28.90 2.72 -37.40
C GLU A 224 -30.16 2.91 -36.52
N GLU A 225 -30.06 2.85 -35.18
CA GLU A 225 -31.21 3.06 -34.29
C GLU A 225 -31.63 4.54 -34.12
N VAL A 226 -30.81 5.50 -34.59
CA VAL A 226 -31.03 6.95 -34.41
C VAL A 226 -31.44 7.65 -35.73
N SER A 227 -31.60 6.89 -36.82
CA SER A 227 -32.11 7.38 -38.12
C SER A 227 -33.56 6.97 -38.36
#